data_AF-A0A7W7IEL3-F1
#
_entry.id   AF-A0A7W7IEL3-F1
#
_cell.length_a   1.000
_cell.length_b   1.000
_cell.length_c   1.000
_cell.angle_alpha   90.00
_cell.angle_beta   90.00
_cell.angle_gamma   90.00
#
_symmetry.space_group_name_H-M   'P 1'
#
loop_
_entity.id
_entity.type
_entity.pdbx_description
1 polymer ?
#
loop_
_entity_poly.entity_id
_entity_poly.type
_entity_poly.pdbx_seq_one_letter_code
_entity_poly.pdbx_strand_id
1 'polypeptide(L)'
;MAGRLADEEPERAYKHARAARRLASRVGVVREAAGIAAYHAGEWAEALAELRAARRLSAGDVSYLPVMVDCERGLGRPERALDLIKSPEAKNLDPMGLVELRIVESGVRRDLGQYDAAVVTLQIPELRDRRLRPWSARLFYAYADALAEAGRAEEASDWFARAAAADRDGETDAAERYAELEGLHIIDTVDGDVEDAGAEEIDTGEGSLEDGGDVVTEDEAVPGDVAAAEGAPATGIEFKAADPEVPETPEEDVPDVPAVFLEPKPADGEQPPHTG
;
A
#
# COMPACT_ATOMS: atom_id res chain seq x y z
N MET A 1 -0.83 3.24 -22.11
CA MET A 1 -0.25 4.20 -23.08
C MET A 1 -0.51 5.66 -22.73
N ALA A 2 -1.64 6.07 -22.13
CA ALA A 2 -1.75 7.45 -21.60
C ALA A 2 -1.04 7.67 -20.26
N GLY A 3 -0.93 6.62 -19.41
CA GLY A 3 -0.19 6.65 -18.13
C GLY A 3 1.30 6.96 -18.29
N ARG A 4 2.09 6.07 -18.92
CA ARG A 4 3.55 6.25 -19.12
C ARG A 4 4.00 7.64 -19.62
N LEU A 5 3.19 8.33 -20.44
CA LEU A 5 3.51 9.69 -20.92
C LEU A 5 3.38 10.79 -19.84
N ALA A 6 2.65 10.54 -18.75
CA ALA A 6 2.57 11.44 -17.60
C ALA A 6 3.83 11.36 -16.71
N ASP A 7 4.50 10.21 -16.70
CA ASP A 7 5.68 9.95 -15.87
C ASP A 7 6.97 10.43 -16.56
N GLU A 8 7.07 10.27 -17.89
CA GLU A 8 8.25 10.65 -18.69
C GLU A 8 8.34 12.16 -19.03
N GLU A 9 7.20 12.84 -19.29
CA GLU A 9 7.16 14.29 -19.61
C GLU A 9 6.04 15.04 -18.83
N PRO A 10 6.05 15.04 -17.48
CA PRO A 10 4.94 15.52 -16.64
C PRO A 10 4.52 16.97 -16.93
N GLU A 11 5.49 17.89 -17.07
CA GLU A 11 5.18 19.29 -17.38
C GLU A 11 4.43 19.46 -18.72
N ARG A 12 4.75 18.62 -19.71
CA ARG A 12 4.17 18.67 -21.05
C ARG A 12 2.78 18.06 -21.04
N ALA A 13 2.60 16.93 -20.35
CA ALA A 13 1.29 16.35 -20.08
C ALA A 13 0.37 17.38 -19.40
N TYR A 14 0.86 18.08 -18.37
CA TYR A 14 0.15 19.17 -17.70
C TYR A 14 -0.20 20.32 -18.66
N LYS A 15 0.75 20.82 -19.47
CA LYS A 15 0.50 21.87 -20.48
C LYS A 15 -0.63 21.46 -21.45
N HIS A 16 -0.67 20.21 -21.91
CA HIS A 16 -1.73 19.69 -22.77
C HIS A 16 -3.07 19.54 -22.05
N ALA A 17 -3.10 18.95 -20.84
CA ALA A 17 -4.32 18.78 -20.06
C ALA A 17 -4.94 20.13 -19.67
N ARG A 18 -4.11 21.12 -19.32
CA ARG A 18 -4.53 22.50 -19.04
C ARG A 18 -5.14 23.18 -20.27
N ALA A 19 -4.63 22.92 -21.47
CA ALA A 19 -5.22 23.41 -22.72
C ALA A 19 -6.60 22.77 -22.97
N ALA A 20 -6.74 21.45 -22.80
CA ALA A 20 -8.02 20.75 -22.90
C ALA A 20 -9.04 21.28 -21.88
N ARG A 21 -8.62 21.52 -20.62
CA ARG A 21 -9.43 22.10 -19.54
C ARG A 21 -9.93 23.52 -19.83
N ARG A 22 -9.21 24.32 -20.65
CA ARG A 22 -9.69 25.62 -21.12
C ARG A 22 -10.84 25.49 -22.13
N LEU A 23 -10.84 24.43 -22.95
CA LEU A 23 -11.87 24.17 -23.96
C LEU A 23 -13.10 23.46 -23.36
N ALA A 24 -12.90 22.51 -22.45
CA ALA A 24 -13.94 21.61 -21.92
C ALA A 24 -14.11 21.73 -20.39
N SER A 25 -14.17 22.96 -19.88
CA SER A 25 -14.11 23.29 -18.44
C SER A 25 -15.25 22.74 -17.56
N ARG A 26 -16.30 22.15 -18.14
CA ARG A 26 -17.43 21.52 -17.43
C ARG A 26 -17.48 19.99 -17.56
N VAL A 27 -16.47 19.37 -18.19
CA VAL A 27 -16.40 17.92 -18.38
C VAL A 27 -15.58 17.29 -17.25
N GLY A 28 -16.19 16.39 -16.48
CA GLY A 28 -15.57 15.78 -15.28
C GLY A 28 -14.22 15.12 -15.57
N VAL A 29 -14.16 14.22 -16.56
CA VAL A 29 -12.92 13.53 -16.96
C VAL A 29 -11.81 14.48 -17.47
N VAL A 30 -12.16 15.66 -17.99
CA VAL A 30 -11.16 16.67 -18.38
C VAL A 30 -10.59 17.40 -17.15
N ARG A 31 -11.39 17.57 -16.10
CA ARG A 31 -10.93 18.08 -14.80
C ARG A 31 -10.04 17.07 -14.08
N GLU A 32 -10.44 15.80 -14.11
CA GLU A 32 -9.65 14.67 -13.60
C GLU A 32 -8.28 14.60 -14.28
N ALA A 33 -8.24 14.54 -15.62
CA ALA A 33 -6.99 14.49 -16.38
C ALA A 33 -6.10 15.74 -16.14
N ALA A 34 -6.68 16.93 -15.99
CA ALA A 34 -5.93 18.13 -15.62
C ALA A 34 -5.41 18.09 -14.19
N GLY A 35 -6.16 17.53 -13.25
CA GLY A 35 -5.76 17.36 -11.86
C GLY A 35 -4.63 16.34 -11.69
N ILE A 36 -4.75 15.18 -12.34
CA ILE A 36 -3.71 14.13 -12.35
C ILE A 36 -2.44 14.68 -13.02
N ALA A 37 -2.53 15.28 -14.21
CA ALA A 37 -1.34 15.83 -14.87
C ALA A 37 -0.67 16.96 -14.06
N ALA A 38 -1.46 17.80 -13.37
CA ALA A 38 -0.90 18.80 -12.44
C ALA A 38 -0.22 18.16 -11.22
N TYR A 39 -0.73 17.04 -10.71
CA TYR A 39 -0.12 16.30 -9.60
C TYR A 39 1.25 15.72 -10.01
N HIS A 40 1.36 15.04 -11.15
CA HIS A 40 2.66 14.56 -11.66
C HIS A 40 3.64 15.70 -11.97
N ALA A 41 3.14 16.91 -12.28
CA ALA A 41 3.97 18.11 -12.47
C ALA A 41 4.30 18.88 -11.18
N GLY A 42 3.92 18.38 -9.99
CA GLY A 42 4.16 19.06 -8.70
C GLY A 42 3.31 20.31 -8.46
N GLU A 43 2.32 20.60 -9.31
CA GLU A 43 1.44 21.77 -9.22
C GLU A 43 0.29 21.52 -8.23
N TRP A 44 0.64 21.17 -6.98
CA TRP A 44 -0.27 20.66 -5.93
C TRP A 44 -1.55 21.49 -5.75
N ALA A 45 -1.43 22.81 -5.82
CA ALA A 45 -2.55 23.73 -5.67
C ALA A 45 -3.54 23.68 -6.85
N GLU A 46 -3.06 23.56 -8.10
CA GLU A 46 -3.93 23.39 -9.26
C GLU A 46 -4.49 21.96 -9.30
N ALA A 47 -3.67 20.93 -9.02
CA ALA A 47 -4.11 19.55 -8.91
C ALA A 47 -5.30 19.38 -7.97
N LEU A 48 -5.15 19.85 -6.73
CA LEU A 48 -6.19 19.81 -5.70
C LEU A 48 -7.46 20.60 -6.09
N ALA A 49 -7.32 21.72 -6.79
CA ALA A 49 -8.45 22.52 -7.26
C ALA A 49 -9.23 21.81 -8.38
N GLU A 50 -8.52 21.19 -9.32
CA GLU A 50 -9.09 20.43 -10.44
C GLU A 50 -9.74 19.12 -9.98
N LEU A 51 -9.11 18.34 -9.10
CA LEU A 51 -9.69 17.11 -8.54
C LEU A 51 -10.96 17.40 -7.70
N ARG A 52 -10.95 18.48 -6.90
CA ARG A 52 -12.18 18.97 -6.23
C ARG A 52 -13.26 19.39 -7.23
N ALA A 53 -12.90 19.87 -8.42
CA ALA A 53 -13.85 20.20 -9.48
C ALA A 53 -14.37 18.95 -10.21
N ALA A 54 -13.51 17.96 -10.47
CA ALA A 54 -13.89 16.65 -10.99
C ALA A 54 -14.94 16.01 -10.08
N ARG A 55 -14.73 16.01 -8.75
CA ARG A 55 -15.68 15.45 -7.76
C ARG A 55 -17.08 16.04 -7.82
N ARG A 56 -17.19 17.34 -8.01
CA ARG A 56 -18.48 18.03 -8.15
C ARG A 56 -19.20 17.75 -9.48
N LEU A 57 -18.47 17.29 -10.51
CA LEU A 57 -19.01 16.97 -11.83
C LEU A 57 -19.29 15.47 -12.00
N SER A 58 -18.45 14.61 -11.44
CA SER A 58 -18.53 13.13 -11.50
C SER A 58 -19.31 12.54 -10.31
N ALA A 59 -20.44 13.17 -9.95
CA ALA A 59 -21.38 12.71 -8.92
C ALA A 59 -20.79 12.33 -7.54
N GLY A 60 -19.64 12.92 -7.16
CA GLY A 60 -19.03 12.71 -5.84
C GLY A 60 -17.95 11.64 -5.76
N ASP A 61 -17.48 11.08 -6.90
CA ASP A 61 -16.40 10.09 -6.99
C ASP A 61 -15.22 10.39 -6.02
N VAL A 62 -14.70 9.34 -5.40
CA VAL A 62 -13.67 9.38 -4.36
C VAL A 62 -12.35 8.77 -4.80
N SER A 63 -12.25 8.20 -6.01
CA SER A 63 -11.08 7.49 -6.52
C SER A 63 -9.73 8.21 -6.31
N TYR A 64 -9.69 9.53 -6.54
CA TYR A 64 -8.52 10.40 -6.36
C TYR A 64 -8.40 11.03 -4.96
N LEU A 65 -9.10 10.52 -3.94
CA LEU A 65 -8.93 10.98 -2.55
C LEU A 65 -7.47 10.84 -2.07
N PRO A 66 -6.71 9.74 -2.33
CA PRO A 66 -5.30 9.65 -1.94
C PRO A 66 -4.46 10.76 -2.58
N VAL A 67 -4.67 11.05 -3.87
CA VAL A 67 -3.99 12.13 -4.61
C VAL A 67 -4.30 13.50 -4.00
N MET A 68 -5.55 13.74 -3.58
CA MET A 68 -5.94 14.98 -2.89
C MET A 68 -5.30 15.13 -1.50
N VAL A 69 -5.11 14.02 -0.77
CA VAL A 69 -4.41 13.99 0.52
C VAL A 69 -2.93 14.33 0.31
N ASP A 70 -2.28 13.70 -0.67
CA ASP A 70 -0.87 13.96 -0.99
C ASP A 70 -0.64 15.37 -1.55
N CYS A 71 -1.64 15.97 -2.22
CA CYS A 71 -1.60 17.40 -2.56
C CYS A 71 -1.62 18.32 -1.32
N GLU A 72 -2.41 18.04 -0.27
CA GLU A 72 -2.36 18.85 0.96
C GLU A 72 -1.03 18.60 1.72
N ARG A 73 -0.47 17.38 1.66
CA ARG A 73 0.89 17.06 2.14
C ARG A 73 1.96 17.89 1.42
N GLY A 74 2.01 17.86 0.08
CA GLY A 74 2.93 18.65 -0.75
C GLY A 74 2.75 20.17 -0.63
N LEU A 75 1.61 20.65 -0.14
CA LEU A 75 1.36 22.04 0.25
C LEU A 75 1.83 22.38 1.68
N GLY A 76 2.48 21.44 2.38
CA GLY A 76 2.94 21.61 3.77
C GLY A 76 1.81 21.65 4.80
N ARG A 77 0.73 20.88 4.60
CA ARG A 77 -0.46 20.86 5.48
C ARG A 77 -0.81 19.45 5.96
N PRO A 78 0.09 18.75 6.64
CA PRO A 78 -0.10 17.36 7.05
C PRO A 78 -1.33 17.16 7.94
N GLU A 79 -1.69 18.11 8.81
CA GLU A 79 -2.92 18.02 9.63
C GLU A 79 -4.17 17.96 8.76
N ARG A 80 -4.19 18.74 7.67
CA ARG A 80 -5.32 18.82 6.73
C ARG A 80 -5.40 17.59 5.82
N ALA A 81 -4.25 16.96 5.54
CA ALA A 81 -4.19 15.64 4.94
C ALA A 81 -4.79 14.57 5.88
N LEU A 82 -4.43 14.57 7.17
CA LEU A 82 -4.99 13.67 8.19
C LEU A 82 -6.51 13.87 8.39
N ASP A 83 -7.02 15.09 8.34
CA ASP A 83 -8.47 15.37 8.38
C ASP A 83 -9.20 14.73 7.18
N LEU A 84 -8.59 14.80 5.99
CA LEU A 84 -9.17 14.27 4.75
C LEU A 84 -9.13 12.72 4.73
N ILE A 85 -8.07 12.11 5.25
CA ILE A 85 -7.96 10.65 5.49
C ILE A 85 -9.08 10.15 6.42
N LYS A 86 -9.44 10.93 7.45
CA LYS A 86 -10.48 10.58 8.43
C LYS A 86 -11.91 10.88 7.93
N SER A 87 -12.08 11.40 6.72
CA SER A 87 -13.40 11.78 6.20
C SER A 87 -14.32 10.56 6.04
N PRO A 88 -15.65 10.71 6.18
CA PRO A 88 -16.59 9.63 5.95
C PRO A 88 -16.43 8.98 4.57
N GLU A 89 -16.03 9.75 3.56
CA GLU A 89 -15.94 9.28 2.17
C GLU A 89 -14.70 8.42 1.88
N ALA A 90 -13.68 8.45 2.74
CA ALA A 90 -12.56 7.51 2.67
C ALA A 90 -13.02 6.04 2.80
N LYS A 91 -14.16 5.81 3.46
CA LYS A 91 -14.79 4.47 3.60
C LYS A 91 -15.41 3.95 2.30
N ASN A 92 -15.58 4.81 1.29
CA ASN A 92 -16.17 4.46 -0.01
C ASN A 92 -15.10 4.13 -1.07
N LEU A 93 -13.82 4.19 -0.72
CA LEU A 93 -12.73 3.75 -1.59
C LEU A 93 -12.79 2.23 -1.81
N ASP A 94 -12.34 1.80 -2.98
CA ASP A 94 -12.13 0.40 -3.28
C ASP A 94 -10.83 -0.10 -2.60
N PRO A 95 -10.52 -1.42 -2.61
CA PRO A 95 -9.34 -1.95 -1.95
C PRO A 95 -8.02 -1.31 -2.43
N MET A 96 -7.91 -0.98 -3.73
CA MET A 96 -6.72 -0.30 -4.27
C MET A 96 -6.61 1.12 -3.70
N GLY A 97 -7.67 1.92 -3.79
CA GLY A 97 -7.69 3.28 -3.24
C GLY A 97 -7.47 3.33 -1.73
N LEU A 98 -7.94 2.32 -0.97
CA LEU A 98 -7.65 2.19 0.46
C LEU A 98 -6.16 1.93 0.74
N VAL A 99 -5.50 1.05 -0.02
CA VAL A 99 -4.05 0.82 0.12
C VAL A 99 -3.26 2.09 -0.20
N GLU A 100 -3.58 2.78 -1.31
CA GLU A 100 -2.94 4.05 -1.66
C GLU A 100 -3.17 5.13 -0.58
N LEU A 101 -4.37 5.20 0.01
CA LEU A 101 -4.64 6.13 1.11
C LEU A 101 -3.75 5.85 2.34
N ARG A 102 -3.45 4.58 2.64
CA ARG A 102 -2.54 4.22 3.74
C ARG A 102 -1.07 4.51 3.43
N ILE A 103 -0.66 4.34 2.18
CA ILE A 103 0.68 4.75 1.70
C ILE A 103 0.87 6.25 1.88
N VAL A 104 -0.11 7.07 1.47
CA VAL A 104 -0.08 8.52 1.68
C VAL A 104 -0.17 8.89 3.17
N GLU A 105 -1.03 8.23 3.97
CA GLU A 105 -1.08 8.47 5.43
C GLU A 105 0.28 8.20 6.11
N SER A 106 0.99 7.15 5.70
CA SER A 106 2.33 6.84 6.20
C SER A 106 3.32 7.96 5.89
N GLY A 107 3.33 8.46 4.65
CA GLY A 107 4.13 9.64 4.26
C GLY A 107 3.79 10.90 5.06
N VAL A 108 2.51 11.20 5.26
CA VAL A 108 2.06 12.33 6.09
C VAL A 108 2.53 12.21 7.55
N ARG A 109 2.62 10.98 8.08
CA ARG A 109 3.14 10.72 9.43
C ARG A 109 4.65 10.86 9.52
N ARG A 110 5.39 10.44 8.50
CA ARG A 110 6.84 10.65 8.37
C ARG A 110 7.20 12.14 8.36
N ASP A 111 6.48 12.96 7.59
CA ASP A 111 6.63 14.42 7.57
C ASP A 111 6.40 15.08 8.95
N LEU A 112 5.56 14.47 9.80
CA LEU A 112 5.29 14.89 11.17
C LEU A 112 6.28 14.31 12.20
N GLY A 113 7.31 13.56 11.78
CA GLY A 113 8.26 12.86 12.65
C GLY A 113 7.65 11.68 13.42
N GLN A 114 6.48 11.18 13.03
CA GLN A 114 5.74 10.12 13.70
C GLN A 114 6.10 8.73 13.12
N TYR A 115 7.39 8.40 13.07
CA TYR A 115 7.90 7.24 12.32
C TYR A 115 7.26 5.90 12.73
N ASP A 116 7.14 5.62 14.04
CA ASP A 116 6.46 4.40 14.52
C ASP A 116 5.00 4.32 14.05
N ALA A 117 4.29 5.45 14.05
CA ALA A 117 2.91 5.50 13.59
C ALA A 117 2.81 5.31 12.07
N ALA A 118 3.79 5.80 11.30
CA ALA A 118 3.87 5.58 9.85
C ALA A 118 4.03 4.09 9.52
N VAL A 119 4.91 3.39 10.25
CA VAL A 119 5.06 1.92 10.13
C VAL A 119 3.75 1.22 10.48
N VAL A 120 3.12 1.54 11.62
CA VAL A 120 1.86 0.90 12.06
C VAL A 120 0.70 1.14 11.07
N THR A 121 0.59 2.32 10.48
CA THR A 121 -0.46 2.66 9.47
C THR A 121 -0.49 1.67 8.29
N LEU A 122 0.68 1.12 7.93
CA LEU A 122 0.87 0.20 6.80
C LEU A 122 0.77 -1.29 7.16
N GLN A 123 0.64 -1.67 8.44
CA GLN A 123 0.56 -3.08 8.86
C GLN A 123 -0.82 -3.74 8.60
N ILE A 124 -1.47 -3.36 7.49
CA ILE A 124 -2.77 -3.82 7.02
C ILE A 124 -2.73 -5.29 6.52
N PRO A 125 -3.87 -5.97 6.36
CA PRO A 125 -3.91 -7.36 5.86
C PRO A 125 -3.22 -7.55 4.50
N GLU A 126 -3.32 -6.56 3.61
CA GLU A 126 -2.77 -6.56 2.26
C GLU A 126 -1.24 -6.65 2.24
N LEU A 127 -0.55 -6.15 3.28
CA LEU A 127 0.89 -6.29 3.46
C LEU A 127 1.32 -7.77 3.62
N ARG A 128 0.39 -8.64 4.01
CA ARG A 128 0.61 -10.07 4.27
C ARG A 128 -0.07 -11.00 3.25
N ASP A 129 -0.57 -10.47 2.13
CA ASP A 129 -1.13 -11.32 1.06
C ASP A 129 -0.03 -12.16 0.41
N ARG A 130 -0.27 -13.48 0.31
CA ARG A 130 0.63 -14.45 -0.33
C ARG A 130 0.64 -14.34 -1.86
N ARG A 131 -0.34 -13.67 -2.46
CA ARG A 131 -0.42 -13.41 -3.89
C ARG A 131 -0.14 -11.94 -4.15
N LEU A 132 0.79 -11.65 -5.05
CA LEU A 132 1.03 -10.28 -5.51
C LEU A 132 -0.26 -9.66 -6.09
N ARG A 133 -0.41 -8.35 -5.89
CA ARG A 133 -1.45 -7.47 -6.43
C ARG A 133 -0.78 -6.27 -7.09
N PRO A 134 -1.50 -5.48 -7.90
CA PRO A 134 -0.93 -4.28 -8.52
C PRO A 134 -0.30 -3.30 -7.51
N TRP A 135 -0.83 -3.23 -6.28
CA TRP A 135 -0.28 -2.38 -5.22
C TRP A 135 0.88 -3.01 -4.42
N SER A 136 1.26 -4.28 -4.67
CA SER A 136 2.19 -5.00 -3.78
C SER A 136 3.59 -4.38 -3.75
N ALA A 137 4.19 -4.08 -4.91
CA ALA A 137 5.52 -3.46 -4.98
C ALA A 137 5.55 -2.13 -4.21
N ARG A 138 4.60 -1.24 -4.53
CA ARG A 138 4.45 0.09 -3.92
C ARG A 138 4.16 0.05 -2.41
N LEU A 139 3.34 -0.90 -1.95
CA LEU A 139 3.06 -1.11 -0.52
C LEU A 139 4.28 -1.65 0.24
N PHE A 140 5.02 -2.61 -0.34
CA PHE A 140 6.23 -3.15 0.25
C PHE A 140 7.33 -2.09 0.32
N TYR A 141 7.50 -1.30 -0.76
CA TYR A 141 8.41 -0.17 -0.80
C TYR A 141 8.08 0.84 0.31
N ALA A 142 6.84 1.34 0.36
CA ALA A 142 6.43 2.32 1.36
C ALA A 142 6.59 1.83 2.81
N TYR A 143 6.45 0.51 3.05
CA TYR A 143 6.68 -0.10 4.35
C TYR A 143 8.16 -0.19 4.70
N ALA A 144 9.01 -0.62 3.76
CA ALA A 144 10.47 -0.62 3.92
C ALA A 144 11.02 0.78 4.21
N ASP A 145 10.53 1.78 3.47
CA ASP A 145 10.96 3.16 3.57
C ASP A 145 10.50 3.83 4.89
N ALA A 146 9.33 3.45 5.41
CA ALA A 146 8.88 3.82 6.76
C ALA A 146 9.68 3.13 7.88
N LEU A 147 10.10 1.86 7.68
CA LEU A 147 10.99 1.15 8.61
C LEU A 147 12.38 1.79 8.67
N ALA A 148 12.92 2.20 7.52
CA ALA A 148 14.24 2.85 7.43
C ALA A 148 14.27 4.16 8.25
N GLU A 149 13.27 5.03 8.09
CA GLU A 149 13.16 6.26 8.89
C GLU A 149 12.87 6.02 10.38
N ALA A 150 12.22 4.91 10.73
CA ALA A 150 12.08 4.46 12.12
C ALA A 150 13.39 3.86 12.70
N GLY A 151 14.49 3.85 11.94
CA GLY A 151 15.79 3.31 12.37
C GLY A 151 15.87 1.78 12.35
N ARG A 152 14.91 1.09 11.70
CA ARG A 152 14.79 -0.37 11.66
C ARG A 152 15.41 -0.92 10.36
N ALA A 153 16.70 -0.63 10.16
CA ALA A 153 17.40 -0.86 8.90
C ALA A 153 17.42 -2.32 8.43
N GLU A 154 17.60 -3.28 9.35
CA GLU A 154 17.59 -4.72 9.04
C GLU A 154 16.22 -5.14 8.45
N GLU A 155 15.12 -4.75 9.09
CA GLU A 155 13.78 -5.02 8.57
C GLU A 155 13.50 -4.24 7.28
N ALA A 156 14.01 -3.01 7.14
CA ALA A 156 13.85 -2.22 5.93
C ALA A 156 14.48 -2.93 4.72
N SER A 157 15.71 -3.44 4.85
CA SER A 157 16.40 -4.21 3.80
C SER A 157 15.56 -5.41 3.36
N ASP A 158 15.07 -6.18 4.33
CA ASP A 158 14.23 -7.36 4.17
C ASP A 158 12.92 -7.06 3.39
N TRP A 159 12.38 -5.84 3.51
CA TRP A 159 11.20 -5.38 2.78
C TRP A 159 11.51 -4.69 1.45
N PHE A 160 12.65 -4.02 1.28
CA PHE A 160 13.11 -3.53 -0.02
C PHE A 160 13.40 -4.70 -0.98
N ALA A 161 14.01 -5.79 -0.49
CA ALA A 161 14.18 -7.03 -1.27
C ALA A 161 12.84 -7.61 -1.74
N ARG A 162 11.80 -7.57 -0.90
CA ARG A 162 10.42 -8.00 -1.28
C ARG A 162 9.76 -7.05 -2.26
N ALA A 163 9.99 -5.75 -2.13
CA ALA A 163 9.50 -4.74 -3.07
C ALA A 163 10.14 -4.95 -4.45
N ALA A 164 11.46 -5.09 -4.53
CA ALA A 164 12.19 -5.40 -5.76
C ALA A 164 11.73 -6.70 -6.42
N ALA A 165 11.48 -7.77 -5.64
CA ALA A 165 10.95 -9.03 -6.16
C ALA A 165 9.48 -8.96 -6.63
N ALA A 166 8.72 -7.97 -6.14
CA ALA A 166 7.35 -7.70 -6.56
C ALA A 166 7.26 -6.75 -7.76
N ASP A 167 8.24 -5.87 -7.93
CA ASP A 167 8.30 -4.84 -8.96
C ASP A 167 8.78 -5.42 -10.30
N ARG A 168 7.83 -5.85 -11.13
CA ARG A 168 8.10 -6.45 -12.44
C ARG A 168 8.14 -5.45 -13.59
N ASP A 169 7.62 -4.25 -13.35
CA ASP A 169 7.44 -3.22 -14.36
C ASP A 169 8.46 -2.08 -14.22
N GLY A 170 9.26 -2.07 -13.13
CA GLY A 170 10.31 -1.09 -12.86
C GLY A 170 9.74 0.23 -12.33
N GLU A 171 8.72 0.15 -11.48
CA GLU A 171 8.01 1.31 -10.92
C GLU A 171 8.72 1.94 -9.70
N THR A 172 9.73 1.26 -9.15
CA THR A 172 10.45 1.64 -7.92
C THR A 172 11.97 1.39 -8.03
N ASP A 173 12.74 2.14 -7.26
CA ASP A 173 14.18 1.99 -7.02
C ASP A 173 14.50 0.92 -5.94
N ALA A 174 13.55 0.04 -5.62
CA ALA A 174 13.65 -0.91 -4.49
C ALA A 174 14.93 -1.77 -4.48
N ALA A 175 15.43 -2.14 -5.65
CA ALA A 175 16.66 -2.94 -5.78
C ALA A 175 17.91 -2.13 -5.40
N GLU A 176 17.95 -0.85 -5.79
CA GLU A 176 19.04 0.08 -5.44
C GLU A 176 19.02 0.34 -3.92
N ARG A 177 17.84 0.64 -3.36
CA ARG A 177 17.64 0.85 -1.92
C ARG A 177 18.01 -0.36 -1.06
N TYR A 178 17.75 -1.57 -1.56
CA TYR A 178 18.22 -2.81 -0.94
C TYR A 178 19.76 -2.91 -0.97
N ALA A 179 20.37 -2.69 -2.13
CA ALA A 179 21.82 -2.75 -2.28
C ALA A 179 22.54 -1.71 -1.39
N GLU A 180 22.04 -0.49 -1.31
CA GLU A 180 22.56 0.57 -0.42
C GLU A 180 22.61 0.13 1.06
N LEU A 181 21.57 -0.54 1.55
CA LEU A 181 21.49 -1.00 2.95
C LEU A 181 22.41 -2.18 3.23
N GLU A 182 22.61 -3.08 2.27
CA GLU A 182 23.54 -4.21 2.36
C GLU A 182 25.00 -3.83 2.05
N GLY A 183 25.28 -2.57 1.67
CA GLY A 183 26.62 -2.11 1.28
C GLY A 183 27.08 -2.65 -0.09
N LEU A 184 26.14 -3.08 -0.93
CA LEU A 184 26.37 -3.57 -2.29
C LEU A 184 26.29 -2.40 -3.29
N HIS A 185 27.08 -2.47 -4.36
CA HIS A 185 27.01 -1.50 -5.46
C HIS A 185 26.46 -2.17 -6.72
N ILE A 186 25.32 -1.69 -7.23
CA ILE A 186 24.76 -2.17 -8.50
C ILE A 186 25.50 -1.44 -9.63
N ILE A 187 26.24 -2.21 -10.43
CA ILE A 187 26.85 -1.72 -11.67
C ILE A 187 25.85 -1.97 -12.79
N ASP A 188 25.34 -0.92 -13.41
CA ASP A 188 24.54 -1.06 -14.63
C ASP A 188 25.44 -1.45 -15.80
N THR A 189 25.12 -2.57 -16.46
CA THR A 189 25.95 -3.18 -17.51
C THR A 189 25.43 -2.89 -18.93
N VAL A 190 24.46 -1.98 -19.07
CA VAL A 190 23.95 -1.55 -20.38
C VAL A 190 25.00 -0.76 -21.18
N ASP A 191 25.88 -0.03 -20.49
CA ASP A 191 27.12 0.51 -21.08
C ASP A 191 28.27 -0.50 -20.83
N GLY A 192 28.63 -1.26 -21.87
CA GLY A 192 29.37 -2.52 -21.78
C GLY A 192 30.88 -2.44 -21.50
N ASP A 193 31.31 -1.64 -20.54
CA ASP A 193 32.70 -1.60 -20.05
C ASP A 193 32.81 -2.19 -18.64
N VAL A 194 32.73 -3.53 -18.55
CA VAL A 194 33.09 -4.27 -17.34
C VAL A 194 34.62 -4.35 -17.23
N GLU A 195 35.27 -3.25 -16.84
CA GLU A 195 36.67 -3.30 -16.41
C GLU A 195 36.78 -4.03 -15.06
N ASP A 196 36.90 -5.36 -15.15
CA ASP A 196 37.45 -6.30 -14.16
C ASP A 196 37.50 -5.79 -12.72
N ALA A 197 36.34 -5.76 -12.05
CA ALA A 197 36.26 -5.61 -10.61
C ALA A 197 36.79 -6.89 -9.96
N GLY A 198 38.13 -6.94 -9.82
CA GLY A 198 38.88 -8.15 -9.50
C GLY A 198 38.33 -8.90 -8.30
N ALA A 199 37.97 -10.16 -8.53
CA ALA A 199 37.62 -11.08 -7.46
C ALA A 199 38.87 -11.37 -6.62
N GLU A 200 38.89 -10.92 -5.36
CA GLU A 200 39.87 -11.43 -4.40
C GLU A 200 39.57 -12.92 -4.15
N GLU A 201 40.47 -13.79 -4.60
CA GLU A 201 40.38 -15.23 -4.37
C GLU A 201 40.42 -15.54 -2.86
N ILE A 202 39.36 -16.17 -2.36
CA ILE A 202 39.37 -16.78 -1.03
C ILE A 202 40.16 -18.10 -1.14
N ASP A 203 41.42 -18.07 -0.72
CA ASP A 203 42.31 -19.24 -0.66
C ASP A 203 41.78 -20.29 0.33
N THR A 204 41.16 -21.35 -0.21
CA THR A 204 40.88 -22.59 0.52
C THR A 204 41.84 -23.69 0.09
N GLY A 205 43.07 -23.64 0.58
CA GLY A 205 44.12 -24.61 0.24
C GLY A 205 43.76 -26.07 0.56
N GLU A 206 43.73 -26.92 -0.47
CA GLU A 206 43.61 -28.37 -0.32
C GLU A 206 44.96 -29.02 0.06
N GLY A 207 44.97 -29.74 1.19
CA GLY A 207 46.08 -30.62 1.59
C GLY A 207 45.75 -32.08 1.33
N SER A 208 46.18 -32.62 0.18
CA SER A 208 46.03 -34.05 -0.16
C SER A 208 47.18 -34.89 0.40
N LEU A 209 46.86 -36.01 1.07
CA LEU A 209 47.75 -37.17 1.23
C LEU A 209 46.92 -38.48 1.28
N GLU A 210 47.39 -39.50 0.55
CA GLU A 210 46.82 -40.84 0.47
C GLU A 210 47.49 -41.82 1.47
N ASP A 211 46.69 -42.71 2.08
CA ASP A 211 47.00 -44.12 2.47
C ASP A 211 45.68 -44.72 3.00
N GLY A 212 45.25 -45.99 2.82
CA GLY A 212 45.91 -47.19 2.31
C GLY A 212 45.71 -48.35 3.30
N GLY A 213 44.65 -49.18 3.14
CA GLY A 213 44.46 -50.35 4.02
C GLY A 213 43.07 -51.01 3.97
N ASP A 214 43.03 -52.28 3.56
CA ASP A 214 41.88 -53.21 3.53
C ASP A 214 41.96 -54.21 4.70
N VAL A 215 40.84 -54.52 5.39
CA VAL A 215 40.51 -55.85 5.98
C VAL A 215 38.98 -56.05 6.19
N VAL A 216 38.39 -56.96 5.41
CA VAL A 216 37.50 -58.13 5.73
C VAL A 216 36.43 -58.10 6.86
N THR A 217 35.33 -58.84 6.58
CA THR A 217 34.01 -59.03 7.24
C THR A 217 33.88 -60.01 8.42
N GLU A 218 32.82 -59.82 9.26
CA GLU A 218 31.85 -60.83 9.82
C GLU A 218 30.87 -60.07 10.77
N ASP A 219 29.57 -59.91 10.50
CA ASP A 219 28.37 -60.76 10.72
C ASP A 219 28.01 -61.11 12.19
N GLU A 220 26.80 -60.71 12.65
CA GLU A 220 26.01 -61.27 13.78
C GLU A 220 24.65 -60.54 13.96
N ALA A 221 23.60 -61.26 14.42
CA ALA A 221 22.23 -60.72 14.55
C ALA A 221 21.31 -61.57 15.48
N VAL A 222 20.14 -61.12 15.98
CA VAL A 222 19.33 -59.96 15.53
C VAL A 222 18.89 -58.95 16.62
N PRO A 223 17.79 -59.13 17.41
CA PRO A 223 16.79 -58.06 17.42
C PRO A 223 16.52 -57.38 18.77
N GLY A 224 16.08 -56.12 18.70
CA GLY A 224 15.49 -55.35 19.80
C GLY A 224 14.39 -54.43 19.29
N ASP A 225 13.13 -54.77 19.57
CA ASP A 225 11.93 -54.05 19.16
C ASP A 225 11.64 -52.84 20.07
N VAL A 226 11.56 -51.63 19.51
CA VAL A 226 10.88 -50.47 20.10
C VAL A 226 10.23 -49.61 19.02
N ALA A 227 8.98 -49.22 19.25
CA ALA A 227 8.11 -48.61 18.24
C ALA A 227 8.24 -47.07 18.13
N ALA A 228 8.06 -46.61 16.88
CA ALA A 228 7.39 -45.38 16.43
C ALA A 228 7.43 -44.08 17.27
N ALA A 229 7.95 -43.01 16.64
CA ALA A 229 7.35 -41.67 16.73
C ALA A 229 7.74 -40.81 15.50
N GLU A 230 6.79 -40.53 14.60
CA GLU A 230 6.86 -39.35 13.72
C GLU A 230 6.20 -38.15 14.42
N GLY A 231 6.74 -36.94 14.22
CA GLY A 231 6.21 -35.68 14.75
C GLY A 231 7.33 -34.77 15.29
N ALA A 232 7.25 -33.45 15.23
CA ALA A 232 6.11 -32.59 14.89
C ALA A 232 6.58 -31.23 14.29
N PRO A 233 5.71 -30.49 13.57
CA PRO A 233 6.03 -29.15 13.06
C PRO A 233 6.00 -28.08 14.17
N ALA A 234 6.85 -27.07 14.03
CA ALA A 234 6.92 -25.93 14.96
C ALA A 234 5.82 -24.89 14.70
N THR A 235 4.60 -25.16 15.19
CA THR A 235 3.55 -24.14 15.37
C THR A 235 2.97 -24.27 16.78
N GLY A 236 3.32 -23.34 17.66
CA GLY A 236 3.04 -23.43 19.11
C GLY A 236 2.88 -22.08 19.80
N ILE A 237 2.13 -21.15 19.19
CA ILE A 237 1.63 -19.96 19.88
C ILE A 237 0.12 -20.16 20.08
N GLU A 238 -0.28 -20.50 21.31
CA GLU A 238 -1.69 -20.59 21.68
C GLU A 238 -2.30 -19.18 21.77
N PHE A 239 -3.30 -18.90 20.93
CA PHE A 239 -4.06 -17.67 21.01
C PHE A 239 -5.21 -17.83 22.02
N LYS A 240 -5.00 -17.37 23.25
CA LYS A 240 -6.09 -17.30 24.24
C LYS A 240 -7.02 -16.13 23.86
N ALA A 241 -8.22 -16.46 23.38
CA ALA A 241 -9.27 -15.46 23.23
C ALA A 241 -9.58 -14.82 24.59
N ALA A 242 -9.64 -13.49 24.63
CA ALA A 242 -10.22 -12.78 25.77
C ALA A 242 -11.74 -12.93 25.71
N ASP A 243 -12.37 -13.28 26.83
CA ASP A 243 -13.83 -13.18 26.95
C ASP A 243 -14.26 -11.72 26.74
N PRO A 244 -15.35 -11.45 26.03
CA PRO A 244 -15.85 -10.10 25.86
C PRO A 244 -16.42 -9.60 27.19
N GLU A 245 -15.71 -8.71 27.87
CA GLU A 245 -16.30 -7.85 28.88
C GLU A 245 -17.36 -6.97 28.20
N VAL A 246 -18.63 -7.37 28.34
CA VAL A 246 -19.78 -6.53 28.01
C VAL A 246 -19.92 -5.53 29.15
N PRO A 247 -19.71 -4.22 28.94
CA PRO A 247 -20.00 -3.23 29.96
C PRO A 247 -21.51 -3.16 30.17
N GLU A 248 -21.98 -3.53 31.36
CA GLU A 248 -23.38 -3.34 31.73
C GLU A 248 -23.69 -1.83 31.77
N THR A 249 -24.44 -1.36 30.78
CA THR A 249 -25.05 -0.03 30.81
C THR A 249 -26.15 -0.02 31.85
N PRO A 250 -26.16 0.92 32.81
CA PRO A 250 -27.32 1.10 33.69
C PRO A 250 -28.56 1.42 32.85
N GLU A 251 -29.71 0.85 33.22
CA GLU A 251 -30.99 1.23 32.63
C GLU A 251 -31.31 2.69 33.01
N GLU A 252 -31.09 3.63 32.08
CA GLU A 252 -31.66 4.98 32.21
C GLU A 252 -33.16 4.93 31.93
N ASP A 253 -33.94 5.45 32.86
CA ASP A 253 -35.41 5.43 32.89
C ASP A 253 -35.96 6.31 31.76
N VAL A 254 -36.27 5.70 30.61
CA VAL A 254 -36.77 6.41 29.42
C VAL A 254 -38.20 6.88 29.66
N PRO A 255 -38.49 8.20 29.64
CA PRO A 255 -39.85 8.68 29.87
C PRO A 255 -40.78 8.27 28.71
N ASP A 256 -41.91 7.67 29.07
CA ASP A 256 -42.94 7.19 28.13
C ASP A 256 -43.56 8.36 27.35
N VAL A 257 -43.11 8.56 26.12
CA VAL A 257 -43.65 9.57 25.19
C VAL A 257 -44.79 8.95 24.38
N PRO A 258 -46.03 9.46 24.49
CA PRO A 258 -47.17 8.86 23.81
C PRO A 258 -47.01 8.98 22.29
N ALA A 259 -47.16 7.85 21.59
CA ALA A 259 -47.07 7.78 20.14
C ALA A 259 -48.18 8.60 19.47
N VAL A 260 -47.83 9.79 18.96
CA VAL A 260 -48.73 10.62 18.16
C VAL A 260 -48.87 10.00 16.77
N PHE A 261 -49.92 9.18 16.60
CA PHE A 261 -50.27 8.56 15.33
C PHE A 261 -50.81 9.64 14.37
N LEU A 262 -49.94 10.15 13.50
CA LEU A 262 -50.33 11.06 12.43
C LEU A 262 -51.03 10.28 11.32
N GLU A 263 -52.36 10.38 11.26
CA GLU A 263 -53.14 9.81 10.17
C GLU A 263 -52.73 10.42 8.82
N PRO A 264 -52.55 9.62 7.75
CA PRO A 264 -52.18 10.13 6.44
C PRO A 264 -53.33 10.94 5.84
N LYS A 265 -53.03 12.19 5.44
CA LYS A 265 -53.97 13.09 4.76
C LYS A 265 -54.54 12.41 3.50
N PRO A 266 -55.87 12.39 3.29
CA PRO A 266 -56.45 11.85 2.06
C PRO A 266 -56.02 12.67 0.84
N ALA A 267 -55.82 11.98 -0.29
CA ALA A 267 -55.48 12.61 -1.56
C ALA A 267 -56.72 13.30 -2.17
N ASP A 268 -56.56 14.56 -2.59
CA ASP A 268 -57.63 15.35 -3.20
C ASP A 268 -57.93 14.88 -4.64
N GLY A 269 -59.10 14.27 -4.82
CA GLY A 269 -59.95 14.38 -6.02
C GLY A 269 -59.39 14.02 -7.39
N GLU A 270 -59.52 12.75 -7.79
CA GLU A 270 -59.49 12.37 -9.22
C GLU A 270 -60.90 12.54 -9.81
N GLN A 271 -61.07 13.55 -10.68
CA GLN A 271 -62.35 13.88 -11.31
C GLN A 271 -62.43 13.20 -12.70
N PRO A 272 -63.43 12.36 -12.99
CA PRO A 272 -63.49 11.60 -14.24
C PRO A 272 -63.75 12.51 -15.46
N PRO A 273 -63.28 12.13 -16.66
CA PRO A 273 -63.40 12.97 -17.85
C PRO A 273 -64.85 13.12 -18.33
N HIS A 274 -65.20 14.33 -18.74
CA HIS A 274 -66.46 14.61 -19.42
C HIS A 274 -66.48 13.96 -20.81
N THR A 275 -67.42 13.03 -21.04
CA THR A 275 -67.93 12.70 -22.37
C THR A 275 -69.26 13.43 -22.59
N GLY A 276 -69.39 14.07 -23.75
CA GLY A 276 -70.67 14.61 -24.25
C GLY A 276 -71.49 13.56 -25.02
#